data_AF-A0A1Y3KCQ0-F1
#
_entry.id   AF-A0A1Y3KCQ0-F1
#
_cell.length_a   1.000
_cell.length_b   1.000
_cell.length_c   1.000
_cell.angle_alpha   90.00
_cell.angle_beta   90.00
_cell.angle_gamma   90.00
#
_symmetry.space_group_name_H-M   'P 1'
#
loop_
_entity.id
_entity.type
_entity.pdbx_description
1 polymer ?
#
loop_
_entity_poly.entity_id
_entity_poly.type
_entity_poly.pdbx_seq_one_letter_code
_entity_poly.pdbx_strand_id
1 'polypeptide(L)' 'MTDQERLSTIQRYAWTLELLGEALVQHDEVLECEHNPQLSFRNTAGIHQAIRIISQLASEQCGKLLKSDH' A
#
# COMPACT_ATOMS: atom_id res chain seq x y z
N MET A 1 20.11 9.25 -3.40
CA MET A 1 19.31 8.22 -4.08
C MET A 1 19.30 8.55 -5.56
N THR A 2 19.90 7.69 -6.36
CA THR A 2 19.91 7.75 -7.82
C THR A 2 18.50 7.48 -8.37
N ASP A 3 18.27 7.81 -9.63
CA ASP A 3 16.98 7.53 -10.28
C ASP A 3 16.69 6.02 -10.37
N GLN A 4 17.73 5.18 -10.50
CA GLN A 4 17.59 3.73 -10.46
C GLN A 4 17.16 3.21 -9.08
N GLU A 5 17.76 3.72 -8.00
CA GLU A 5 17.35 3.40 -6.63
C GLU A 5 15.92 3.89 -6.34
N ARG A 6 15.55 5.03 -6.92
CA ARG A 6 14.20 5.59 -6.82
C ARG A 6 13.17 4.73 -7.54
N LEU A 7 13.45 4.31 -8.76
CA LEU A 7 12.60 3.42 -9.53
C LEU A 7 12.41 2.08 -8.79
N SER A 8 13.49 1.52 -8.27
CA SER A 8 13.44 0.28 -7.45
C SER A 8 12.56 0.47 -6.20
N THR A 9 12.60 1.65 -5.59
CA THR A 9 11.76 2.00 -4.44
C THR A 9 10.28 2.10 -4.83
N ILE A 10 9.96 2.75 -5.96
CA ILE A 10 8.60 2.85 -6.48
C ILE A 10 8.03 1.47 -6.80
N GLN A 11 8.82 0.60 -7.44
CA GLN A 11 8.41 -0.78 -7.74
C GLN A 11 8.08 -1.55 -6.47
N ARG A 12 8.89 -1.42 -5.41
CA ARG A 12 8.60 -2.04 -4.11
C ARG A 12 7.30 -1.51 -3.49
N TYR A 13 7.04 -0.21 -3.58
CA TYR A 13 5.78 0.37 -3.11
C TYR A 13 4.58 -0.17 -3.90
N ALA A 14 4.69 -0.28 -5.22
CA ALA A 14 3.64 -0.87 -6.06
C ALA A 14 3.32 -2.32 -5.63
N TRP A 15 4.35 -3.16 -5.47
CA TRP A 15 4.18 -4.53 -4.98
C TRP A 15 3.54 -4.61 -3.58
N THR A 16 3.94 -3.69 -2.70
CA THR A 16 3.38 -3.67 -1.34
C THR A 16 1.91 -3.24 -1.37
N LEU A 17 1.54 -2.30 -2.24
CA LEU A 17 0.15 -1.90 -2.43
C LEU A 17 -0.72 -3.03 -2.99
N GLU A 18 -0.19 -3.82 -3.92
CA GLU A 18 -0.86 -5.03 -4.44
C GLU A 18 -1.15 -6.03 -3.32
N LEU A 19 -0.13 -6.39 -2.54
CA LEU A 19 -0.29 -7.33 -1.40
C LEU A 19 -1.27 -6.82 -0.34
N LEU A 20 -1.26 -5.52 -0.03
CA LEU A 20 -2.22 -4.93 0.91
C LEU A 20 -3.65 -4.91 0.34
N GLY A 21 -3.80 -4.72 -0.98
CA GLY A 21 -5.07 -4.81 -1.67
C GLY A 21 -5.64 -6.24 -1.64
N GLU A 22 -4.81 -7.24 -1.92
CA GLU A 22 -5.18 -8.65 -1.79
C GLU A 22 -5.62 -9.00 -0.37
N ALA A 23 -4.87 -8.53 0.64
CA ALA A 23 -5.24 -8.74 2.04
C ALA A 23 -6.60 -8.12 2.40
N LEU A 24 -6.93 -6.94 1.86
CA LEU A 24 -8.25 -6.33 2.07
C LEU A 24 -9.37 -7.20 1.50
N VAL A 25 -9.21 -7.70 0.27
CA VAL A 25 -10.22 -8.54 -0.39
C VAL A 25 -10.40 -9.86 0.35
N GLN A 26 -9.30 -10.53 0.74
CA GLN A 26 -9.36 -11.77 1.51
C GLN A 26 -10.01 -11.58 2.88
N HIS A 27 -9.76 -10.45 3.55
CA HIS A 27 -10.43 -10.15 4.83
C HIS A 27 -11.92 -9.88 4.69
N ASP A 28 -12.38 -9.32 3.56
CA ASP A 28 -13.80 -9.13 3.27
C ASP A 28 -14.52 -10.49 3.12
N GLU A 29 -13.88 -11.47 2.46
CA GLU A 29 -14.41 -12.83 2.33
C GLU A 29 -14.44 -13.60 3.66
N VAL A 30 -13.47 -13.38 4.56
CA VAL A 30 -13.38 -14.05 5.87
C VAL A 30 -14.30 -13.43 6.93
N LEU A 31 -14.67 -12.16 6.76
CA LEU A 31 -15.58 -11.43 7.66
C LEU A 31 -16.97 -12.04 7.76
N GLU A 32 -17.41 -12.80 6.75
CA GLU A 32 -18.67 -13.57 6.81
C GLU A 32 -18.59 -14.76 7.80
N CYS A 33 -17.40 -15.12 8.28
CA CYS A 33 -17.17 -16.34 9.08
C CYS A 33 -16.64 -16.09 10.51
N GLU A 34 -16.07 -14.92 10.83
CA GLU A 34 -15.46 -14.66 12.15
C GLU A 34 -16.40 -14.03 13.19
N HIS A 35 -16.40 -14.61 14.40
CA HIS A 35 -17.22 -14.23 15.56
C HIS A 35 -16.72 -12.96 16.31
N ASN A 36 -15.79 -12.17 15.74
CA ASN A 36 -15.29 -10.95 16.39
C ASN A 36 -15.15 -9.73 15.43
N PRO A 37 -16.23 -8.97 15.22
CA PRO A 37 -16.27 -7.89 14.22
C PRO A 37 -15.34 -6.70 14.53
N GLN A 38 -14.97 -6.48 15.80
CA GLN A 38 -14.12 -5.33 16.18
C GLN A 38 -12.65 -5.53 15.80
N LEU A 39 -12.13 -6.75 15.95
CA LEU A 39 -10.74 -7.07 15.54
C LEU A 39 -10.61 -6.97 14.02
N SER A 40 -11.60 -7.46 13.28
CA SER A 40 -11.60 -7.38 11.83
C SER A 40 -11.69 -5.94 11.31
N PHE A 41 -12.59 -5.10 11.86
CA PHE A 41 -12.65 -3.68 11.51
C PHE A 41 -11.32 -2.95 11.76
N ARG A 42 -10.66 -3.25 12.89
CA ARG A 42 -9.37 -2.66 13.23
C ARG A 42 -8.26 -3.10 12.25
N ASN A 43 -8.27 -4.37 11.82
CA ASN A 43 -7.30 -4.89 10.86
C ASN A 43 -7.49 -4.23 9.48
N THR A 44 -8.73 -4.19 8.97
CA THR A 44 -9.09 -3.53 7.72
C THR A 44 -8.72 -2.04 7.73
N ALA A 45 -9.03 -1.33 8.82
CA ALA A 45 -8.65 0.08 8.98
C ALA A 45 -7.12 0.27 9.00
N GLY A 46 -6.38 -0.64 9.64
CA GLY A 46 -4.91 -0.64 9.66
C GLY A 46 -4.31 -0.85 8.26
N ILE A 47 -4.83 -1.83 7.50
CA ILE A 47 -4.39 -2.09 6.12
C ILE A 47 -4.70 -0.89 5.23
N HIS A 48 -5.91 -0.32 5.33
CA HIS A 48 -6.28 0.88 4.59
C HIS A 48 -5.37 2.08 4.91
N GLN A 49 -4.99 2.26 6.18
CA GLN A 49 -4.04 3.29 6.57
C GLN A 49 -2.64 3.05 5.97
N ALA A 50 -2.16 1.80 5.95
CA ALA A 50 -0.90 1.44 5.32
C ALA A 50 -0.91 1.75 3.82
N ILE A 51 -1.99 1.38 3.11
CA ILE A 51 -2.19 1.70 1.68
C ILE A 51 -2.09 3.19 1.45
N ARG A 52 -2.76 4.02 2.25
CA ARG A 52 -2.72 5.49 2.13
C ARG A 52 -1.31 6.04 2.26
N ILE A 53 -0.57 5.59 3.28
CA ILE A 53 0.81 6.05 3.53
C ILE A 53 1.73 5.64 2.37
N ILE A 54 1.68 4.38 1.94
CA ILE A 54 2.54 3.87 0.87
C ILE A 54 2.20 4.53 -0.47
N SER A 55 0.92 4.78 -0.74
CA SER A 55 0.48 5.51 -1.95
C SER A 55 1.05 6.93 -1.98
N GLN A 56 1.04 7.63 -0.84
CA GLN A 56 1.67 8.95 -0.73
C GLN A 56 3.17 8.89 -0.98
N LEU A 57 3.87 7.94 -0.33
CA LEU A 57 5.32 7.76 -0.52
C LEU A 57 5.66 7.43 -1.98
N ALA A 58 4.87 6.59 -2.65
CA ALA A 58 5.02 6.30 -4.07
C ALA A 58 4.85 7.56 -4.92
N SER A 59 3.78 8.34 -4.69
CA SER A 59 3.55 9.60 -5.39
C SER A 59 4.71 10.59 -5.22
N GLU A 60 5.26 10.70 -4.01
CA GLU A 60 6.41 11.56 -3.73
C GLU A 60 7.67 11.11 -4.48
N GLN A 61 7.92 9.80 -4.55
CA GLN A 61 9.05 9.28 -5.31
C GLN A 61 8.86 9.46 -6.82
N CYS A 62 7.65 9.22 -7.35
CA CYS A 62 7.34 9.49 -8.76
C CYS A 62 7.56 10.96 -9.11
N GLY A 63 7.07 11.88 -8.28
CA GLY A 63 7.25 13.32 -8.49
C GLY A 63 8.72 13.76 -8.45
N LYS A 64 9.56 13.10 -7.65
CA LYS A 64 11.01 13.34 -7.62
C LYS A 64 11.71 12.79 -8.87
N LEU A 65 11.27 11.64 -9.39
CA LEU A 65 11.82 11.04 -10.61
C LEU A 65 11.56 11.94 -11.82
N LEU A 66 10.31 12.39 -12.00
CA LEU A 66 9.90 13.22 -13.13
C LEU A 66 10.52 14.63 -13.11
N LYS A 67 10.93 15.13 -11.93
CA LYS A 67 11.62 16.42 -11.80
C LYS A 67 13.12 16.33 -12.11
N SER A 68 13.71 15.14 -12.13
CA SER A 68 15.12 14.95 -12.51
C SER A 68 15.35 15.06 -14.02
N ASP A 69 14.30 14.93 -14.84
CA ASP A 69 14.36 14.93 -16.32
C ASP A 69 14.18 16.34 -16.94
N HIS A 70 14.25 17.43 -16.17
CA HIS A 70 14.17 18.84 -16.63
C HIS A 70 15.32 19.66 -16.03
#